data_AF-A0A920QX87-F1
#
_entry.id   AF-A0A920QX87-F1
#
_cell.length_a   1.000
_cell.length_b   1.000
_cell.length_c   1.000
_cell.angle_alpha   90.00
_cell.angle_beta   90.00
_cell.angle_gamma   90.00
#
_symmetry.space_group_name_H-M   'P 1'
#
loop_
_entity.id
_entity.type
_entity.pdbx_description
1 polymer ?
#
loop_
_entity_poly.entity_id
_entity_poly.type
_entity_poly.pdbx_seq_one_letter_code
_entity_poly.pdbx_strand_id
1 'polypeptide(L)' 'MAGTYLKDIIGASEVLDGNSVEISGVTVIDDHTLEIKIDAPKAYFLAKLTYPTAYFVHQETVKLEVEVGF' A
#
# COMPACT_ATOMS: atom_id res chain seq x y z
N MET A 1 -1.05 -3.41 -12.85
CA MET A 1 0.13 -3.46 -11.94
C MET A 1 -0.14 -2.54 -10.76
N ALA A 2 0.42 -2.80 -9.58
CA ALA A 2 0.19 -2.00 -8.37
C ALA A 2 0.43 -0.49 -8.57
N GLY A 3 1.38 -0.13 -9.44
CA GLY A 3 1.68 1.26 -9.74
C GLY A 3 0.52 2.08 -10.32
N THR A 4 -0.47 1.44 -10.96
CA THR A 4 -1.66 2.14 -11.47
C THR A 4 -2.52 2.74 -10.35
N TYR A 5 -2.54 2.08 -9.19
CA TYR A 5 -3.44 2.39 -8.08
C TYR A 5 -2.73 3.05 -6.90
N LEU A 6 -1.48 2.67 -6.60
CA LEU A 6 -0.83 3.03 -5.33
C LEU A 6 0.23 4.15 -5.44
N LYS A 7 0.65 4.55 -6.65
CA LYS A 7 1.70 5.59 -6.83
C LYS A 7 1.32 6.99 -6.36
N ASP A 8 0.05 7.21 -6.00
CA ASP A 8 -0.38 8.48 -5.41
C ASP A 8 0.10 8.64 -3.96
N ILE A 9 0.46 7.54 -3.29
CA ILE A 9 0.96 7.52 -1.91
C ILE A 9 2.44 7.87 -1.90
N ILE A 10 2.85 8.80 -1.05
CA ILE A 10 4.26 9.16 -0.87
C ILE A 10 5.06 7.92 -0.46
N GLY A 11 6.18 7.65 -1.12
CA GLY A 11 7.02 6.48 -0.83
C GLY A 11 6.64 5.18 -1.57
N ALA A 12 5.48 5.13 -2.26
CA ALA A 12 5.04 3.91 -2.92
C ALA A 12 5.85 3.57 -4.18
N SER A 13 6.35 4.58 -4.90
CA SER A 13 7.18 4.33 -6.08
C SER A 13 8.53 3.75 -5.68
N GLU A 14 9.11 4.23 -4.57
CA GLU A 14 10.38 3.77 -4.02
C GLU A 14 10.31 2.28 -3.64
N VAL A 15 9.20 1.82 -3.07
CA VAL A 15 8.98 0.40 -2.79
C VAL A 15 8.81 -0.41 -4.07
N LEU A 16 8.01 0.07 -5.02
CA LEU A 16 7.79 -0.62 -6.30
C LEU A 16 9.06 -0.74 -7.14
N ASP A 17 9.95 0.23 -7.03
CA ASP A 17 11.24 0.27 -7.75
C ASP A 17 12.34 -0.49 -6.98
N GLY A 18 12.05 -1.04 -5.79
CA GLY A 18 12.99 -1.81 -4.97
C GLY A 18 13.99 -0.97 -4.18
N ASN A 19 13.77 0.34 -4.07
CA ASN A 19 14.63 1.29 -3.36
C ASN A 19 14.28 1.44 -1.87
N SER A 20 13.13 0.93 -1.45
CA SER A 20 12.67 0.90 -0.06
C SER A 20 11.87 -0.37 0.23
N VAL A 21 11.81 -0.76 1.50
CA VAL A 21 10.93 -1.84 1.98
C VAL A 21 9.70 -1.30 2.73
N GLU A 22 9.65 0.01 2.96
CA GLU A 22 8.55 0.69 3.65
C GLU A 22 7.99 1.85 2.82
N ILE A 23 6.67 2.04 2.86
CA ILE A 23 5.98 3.15 2.22
C ILE A 23 5.91 4.31 3.22
N SER A 24 6.75 5.33 3.01
CA SER A 24 6.92 6.45 3.97
C SER A 24 5.67 7.32 4.19
N GLY A 25 4.72 7.31 3.26
CA GLY A 25 3.45 8.01 3.36
C GLY A 25 2.37 7.26 4.14
N VAL A 26 2.64 6.06 4.66
CA VAL A 26 1.68 5.25 5.42
C VAL A 26 2.08 5.22 6.89
N THR A 27 1.15 5.51 7.79
CA THR A 27 1.39 5.43 9.24
C THR A 27 0.19 4.78 9.93
N VAL A 28 0.46 3.71 10.67
CA VAL A 28 -0.52 3.09 11.58
C VAL A 28 -0.57 3.93 12.85
N ILE A 29 -1.70 4.57 13.12
CA ILE A 29 -1.89 5.42 14.30
C ILE A 29 -2.32 4.56 15.50
N ASP A 30 -3.25 3.63 15.26
CA ASP A 30 -3.72 2.62 16.20
C ASP A 30 -4.37 1.44 15.44
N ASP A 31 -4.93 0.47 16.18
CA ASP A 31 -5.50 -0.77 15.63
C ASP A 31 -6.61 -0.55 14.57
N HIS A 32 -7.28 0.60 14.58
CA HIS A 32 -8.41 0.91 13.71
C HIS A 32 -8.22 2.21 12.91
N THR A 33 -7.03 2.82 12.99
CA THR A 33 -6.75 4.13 12.38
C THR A 33 -5.47 4.09 11.56
N LEU A 34 -5.61 4.41 10.27
CA LEU A 34 -4.51 4.53 9.31
C LEU A 34 -4.44 5.96 8.75
N GLU A 35 -3.26 6.57 8.78
CA GLU A 35 -2.95 7.80 8.06
C GLU A 35 -2.28 7.45 6.73
N ILE A 36 -2.76 8.07 5.63
CA ILE A 36 -2.12 7.99 4.32
C ILE A 36 -1.87 9.40 3.77
N LYS A 37 -0.62 9.70 3.46
CA LYS A 37 -0.18 10.95 2.81
C LYS A 37 -0.04 10.74 1.30
N ILE A 38 -0.75 11.57 0.53
CA ILE A 38 -0.70 11.59 -0.92
C ILE A 38 0.06 12.81 -1.44
N ASP A 39 0.67 12.67 -2.62
CA ASP A 39 1.51 13.67 -3.28
C ASP A 39 0.78 14.97 -3.68
N ALA A 40 -0.52 14.87 -3.98
CA ALA A 40 -1.38 15.99 -4.38
C ALA A 40 -2.86 15.68 -4.13
N PRO A 41 -3.75 16.70 -4.06
CA PRO A 41 -5.19 16.49 -3.99
C PRO A 41 -5.72 15.72 -5.21
N LYS A 42 -6.29 14.53 -4.98
CA LYS A 42 -6.80 13.63 -6.02
C LYS A 42 -8.18 13.11 -5.65
N ALA A 43 -9.23 13.63 -6.29
CA ALA A 43 -10.63 13.28 -5.97
C ALA A 43 -10.96 11.78 -6.14
N TYR A 44 -10.24 11.09 -7.01
CA TYR A 44 -10.41 9.65 -7.28
C TYR A 44 -9.55 8.75 -6.37
N PHE A 45 -8.76 9.30 -5.44
CA PHE A 45 -7.87 8.50 -4.59
C PHE A 45 -8.64 7.44 -3.79
N LEU A 46 -9.75 7.84 -3.17
CA LEU A 46 -10.61 6.90 -2.42
C LEU A 46 -11.18 5.80 -3.32
N ALA A 47 -11.51 6.10 -4.58
CA ALA A 47 -11.96 5.09 -5.53
C ALA A 47 -10.84 4.10 -5.90
N LYS A 48 -9.57 4.52 -5.93
CA LYS A 48 -8.44 3.59 -6.14
C LYS A 48 -8.29 2.60 -4.98
N LEU A 49 -8.64 3.00 -3.75
CA LEU A 49 -8.59 2.13 -2.58
C LEU A 49 -9.65 1.02 -2.59
N THR A 50 -10.66 1.10 -3.45
CA THR A 50 -11.68 0.04 -3.58
C THR A 50 -11.26 -1.08 -4.54
N TYR A 51 -10.08 -0.99 -5.17
CA TYR A 51 -9.58 -2.04 -6.04
C TYR A 51 -8.81 -3.10 -5.24
N PRO A 52 -8.83 -4.39 -5.66
CA PRO A 52 -8.19 -5.48 -4.92
C PRO A 52 -6.70 -5.26 -4.60
N THR A 53 -5.99 -4.49 -5.43
CA THR A 53 -4.58 -4.19 -5.22
C THR A 53 -4.29 -3.31 -3.99
N ALA A 54 -5.33 -2.68 -3.42
CA ALA A 54 -5.23 -1.86 -2.21
C ALA A 54 -5.81 -2.55 -0.96
N TYR A 55 -6.27 -3.80 -1.07
CA TYR A 55 -6.87 -4.50 0.07
C TYR A 55 -5.83 -4.82 1.14
N PHE A 56 -6.25 -4.69 2.39
CA PHE A 56 -5.48 -5.21 3.52
C PHE A 56 -5.58 -6.73 3.54
N VAL A 57 -4.43 -7.36 3.77
CA VAL A 57 -4.31 -8.81 3.95
C VAL A 57 -3.73 -9.09 5.33
N HIS A 58 -4.17 -10.17 5.97
CA HIS A 58 -3.62 -10.57 7.25
C HIS A 58 -2.17 -11.02 7.05
N GLN A 59 -1.25 -10.58 7.91
CA GLN A 59 0.17 -10.91 7.75
C GLN A 59 0.43 -12.43 7.79
N GLU A 60 -0.37 -13.17 8.56
CA GLU A 60 -0.29 -14.63 8.61
C GLU A 60 -0.59 -15.26 7.24
N THR A 61 -1.54 -14.71 6.50
CA THR A 61 -1.88 -15.17 5.14
C THR A 61 -0.69 -15.00 4.19
N VAL A 62 0.00 -13.85 4.25
CA VAL A 62 1.13 -13.56 3.37
C VAL A 62 2.37 -14.38 3.72
N LYS A 63 2.68 -14.54 5.01
CA LYS A 63 3.83 -15.35 5.46
C LYS A 63 3.72 -16.80 5.00
N LEU A 64 2.51 -17.36 5.05
CA LEU A 64 2.23 -18.70 4.54
C LEU A 64 2.47 -18.81 3.03
N GLU A 65 2.08 -17.82 2.23
CA GLU A 65 2.34 -17.84 0.77
C GLU A 65 3.83 -17.77 0.44
N VAL A 66 4.59 -16.91 1.14
CA VAL A 66 6.04 -16.77 0.92
C VAL A 66 6.81 -18.04 1.30
N GLU A 67 6.39 -18.75 2.35
CA GLU A 67 6.98 -20.03 2.73
C GLU A 67 6.67 -21.17 1.73
N VAL A 68 5.54 -21.08 1.03
CA VAL A 68 5.09 -22.10 0.05
C VAL A 68 5.67 -21.87 -1.36
N GLY A 69 6.34 -20.73 -1.60
CA GLY A 69 7.22 -20.53 -2.75
C GLY A 69 6.51 -20.39 -4.10
N PHE A 70 5.43 -19.62 -4.16
CA PHE A 70 4.85 -19.15 -5.42
C PHE A 70 5.52 -17.86 -5.91
#